data_AF-A0A654BKH2-F1
#
_entry.id   AF-A0A654BKH2-F1
#
_cell.length_a   1.000
_cell.length_b   1.000
_cell.length_c   1.000
_cell.angle_alpha   90.00
_cell.angle_beta   90.00
_cell.angle_gamma   90.00
#
_symmetry.space_group_name_H-M   'P 1'
#
loop_
_entity.id
_entity.type
_entity.pdbx_description
1 polymer ?
#
loop_
_entity_poly.entity_id
_entity_poly.type
_entity_poly.pdbx_seq_one_letter_code
_entity_poly.pdbx_strand_id
1 'polypeptide(L)'
;MQKNKKLVIVGAGELAMIADEYFTYDSNYEVCGFAVERAYLEDDTLNGKPVSAFEEIEGAYPPSEFELFVAIPASQLNRVRTRLYLEAKGKGYRCATYISSHAFVWRNAKVGENCFIFEDNTVQPFVEIGNNVILWSGNHIGHRSVIEDNCFLSSHVVVSGYCRIGESTFIGVNATINDRVTIAPDCVVASGTLVNKDLKEPERIYYGAPAQQLPKKSALNVKF
;
A
#
# COMPACT_ATOMS: atom_id res chain seq x y z
N MET A 1 2.41 17.27 -16.20
CA MET A 1 2.53 16.12 -17.12
C MET A 1 1.28 16.04 -18.00
N GLN A 2 1.37 15.55 -19.24
CA GLN A 2 0.16 15.32 -20.06
C GLN A 2 -0.66 14.17 -19.44
N LYS A 3 -1.95 14.41 -19.19
CA LYS A 3 -2.87 13.37 -18.71
C LYS A 3 -3.29 12.49 -19.89
N ASN A 4 -3.07 11.19 -19.79
CA ASN A 4 -3.39 10.25 -20.88
C ASN A 4 -3.95 8.90 -20.41
N LYS A 5 -4.13 8.72 -19.11
CA LYS A 5 -4.75 7.54 -18.52
C LYS A 5 -5.91 7.97 -17.63
N LYS A 6 -7.07 7.33 -17.77
CA LYS A 6 -8.22 7.59 -16.91
C LYS A 6 -8.20 6.66 -15.70
N LEU A 7 -8.48 7.22 -14.52
CA LEU A 7 -8.41 6.53 -13.25
C LEU A 7 -9.70 6.73 -12.45
N VAL A 8 -10.15 5.67 -11.77
CA VAL A 8 -11.14 5.77 -10.70
C VAL A 8 -10.51 5.28 -9.40
N ILE A 9 -10.72 6.03 -8.32
CA ILE A 9 -10.20 5.70 -7.00
C ILE A 9 -11.27 4.91 -6.23
N VAL A 10 -10.94 3.70 -5.79
CA VAL A 10 -11.82 2.89 -4.94
C VAL A 10 -11.55 3.25 -3.48
N GLY A 11 -12.53 3.86 -2.83
CA GLY A 11 -12.50 4.45 -1.49
C GLY A 11 -12.99 5.89 -1.49
N ALA A 12 -13.52 6.35 -0.34
CA ALA A 12 -13.93 7.74 -0.12
C ALA A 12 -13.42 8.32 1.21
N GLY A 13 -12.50 7.62 1.88
CA GLY A 13 -11.88 8.10 3.12
C GLY A 13 -10.68 9.04 2.85
N GLU A 14 -10.00 9.44 3.93
CA GLU A 14 -8.84 10.33 3.88
C GLU A 14 -7.77 9.86 2.87
N LEU A 15 -7.46 8.56 2.83
CA LEU A 15 -6.47 8.03 1.90
C LEU A 15 -6.90 8.18 0.43
N ALA A 16 -8.21 8.15 0.14
CA ALA A 16 -8.72 8.36 -1.21
C ALA A 16 -8.61 9.84 -1.63
N MET A 17 -8.87 10.78 -0.71
CA MET A 17 -8.65 12.21 -0.94
C MET A 17 -7.17 12.52 -1.17
N ILE A 18 -6.29 11.92 -0.37
CA ILE A 18 -4.83 12.00 -0.56
C ILE A 18 -4.45 11.44 -1.94
N ALA A 19 -4.95 10.25 -2.30
CA ALA A 19 -4.68 9.67 -3.61
C ALA A 19 -5.13 10.59 -4.75
N ASP A 20 -6.31 11.23 -4.64
CA ASP A 20 -6.80 12.19 -5.63
C ASP A 20 -5.81 13.34 -5.84
N GLU A 21 -5.29 13.94 -4.76
CA GLU A 21 -4.27 15.00 -4.84
C GLU A 21 -3.00 14.52 -5.55
N TYR A 22 -2.42 13.40 -5.10
CA TYR A 22 -1.17 12.90 -5.67
C TYR A 22 -1.31 12.46 -7.13
N PHE A 23 -2.37 11.73 -7.48
CA PHE A 23 -2.61 11.36 -8.88
C PHE A 23 -2.92 12.59 -9.75
N THR A 24 -3.71 13.54 -9.26
CA THR A 24 -4.11 14.73 -10.01
C THR A 24 -2.90 15.63 -10.30
N TYR A 25 -2.00 15.84 -9.34
CA TYR A 25 -0.93 16.83 -9.49
C TYR A 25 0.45 16.23 -9.82
N ASP A 26 0.69 14.95 -9.51
CA ASP A 26 2.01 14.32 -9.62
C ASP A 26 2.03 13.01 -10.44
N SER A 27 1.10 12.87 -11.38
CA SER A 27 1.08 11.72 -12.29
C SER A 27 0.56 12.07 -13.69
N ASN A 28 0.56 11.09 -14.59
CA ASN A 28 -0.09 11.17 -15.91
C ASN A 28 -1.54 10.65 -15.92
N TYR A 29 -2.13 10.37 -14.75
CA TYR A 29 -3.54 9.96 -14.63
C TYR A 29 -4.49 11.15 -14.47
N GLU A 30 -5.64 11.06 -15.11
CA GLU A 30 -6.82 11.88 -14.87
C GLU A 30 -7.73 11.12 -13.91
N VAL A 31 -7.96 11.67 -12.72
CA VAL A 31 -8.92 11.09 -11.75
C VAL A 31 -10.33 11.48 -12.17
N CYS A 32 -11.09 10.52 -12.68
CA CYS A 32 -12.42 10.74 -13.26
C CYS A 32 -13.57 10.56 -12.26
N GLY A 33 -13.30 10.01 -11.08
CA GLY A 33 -14.30 9.72 -10.07
C GLY A 33 -13.79 8.83 -8.95
N PHE A 34 -14.69 8.53 -8.04
CA PHE A 34 -14.48 7.62 -6.92
C PHE A 34 -15.49 6.47 -6.99
N ALA A 35 -15.18 5.38 -6.30
CA ALA A 35 -16.11 4.29 -6.10
C ALA A 35 -16.06 3.76 -4.67
N VAL A 36 -17.22 3.43 -4.12
CA VAL A 36 -17.36 2.80 -2.79
C VAL A 36 -18.36 1.66 -2.88
N GLU A 37 -18.27 0.68 -1.98
CA GLU A 37 -19.32 -0.35 -1.91
C GLU A 37 -20.67 0.34 -1.64
N ARG A 38 -21.75 -0.16 -2.24
CA ARG A 38 -23.09 0.45 -2.17
C ARG A 38 -23.54 0.73 -0.74
N ALA A 39 -23.15 -0.11 0.21
CA ALA A 39 -23.46 0.05 1.62
C ALA A 39 -22.83 1.30 2.27
N TYR A 40 -21.80 1.88 1.66
CA TYR A 40 -21.09 3.10 2.10
C TYR A 40 -21.27 4.28 1.14
N LEU A 41 -22.16 4.15 0.13
CA LEU A 41 -22.46 5.24 -0.78
C LEU A 41 -23.46 6.19 -0.11
N GLU A 42 -22.94 7.20 0.58
CA GLU A 42 -23.74 8.23 1.26
C GLU A 42 -23.94 9.47 0.38
N ASP A 43 -22.86 9.95 -0.24
CA ASP A 43 -22.83 11.08 -1.16
C ASP A 43 -22.52 10.62 -2.59
N ASP A 44 -23.10 11.30 -3.58
CA ASP A 44 -22.86 11.03 -5.01
C ASP A 44 -21.66 11.81 -5.56
N THR A 45 -21.00 12.63 -4.74
CA THR A 45 -19.85 13.44 -5.12
C THR A 45 -18.80 13.51 -4.01
N LEU A 46 -17.52 13.53 -4.40
CA LEU A 46 -16.35 13.75 -3.54
C LEU A 46 -15.32 14.59 -4.32
N ASN A 47 -14.80 15.67 -3.72
CA ASN A 47 -13.90 16.64 -4.38
C ASN A 47 -14.42 17.12 -5.75
N GLY A 48 -15.74 17.31 -5.88
CA GLY A 48 -16.40 17.72 -7.12
C GLY A 48 -16.43 16.66 -8.23
N LYS A 49 -16.07 15.40 -7.93
CA LYS A 49 -16.10 14.27 -8.86
C LYS A 49 -17.19 13.27 -8.44
N PRO A 50 -17.79 12.53 -9.38
CA PRO A 50 -18.83 11.54 -9.07
C PRO A 50 -18.30 10.39 -8.20
N VAL A 51 -19.16 9.87 -7.32
CA VAL A 51 -18.95 8.66 -6.53
C VAL A 51 -19.95 7.60 -7.00
N SER A 52 -19.43 6.46 -7.46
CA SER A 52 -20.24 5.35 -7.98
C SER A 52 -20.21 4.14 -7.05
N ALA A 53 -21.25 3.29 -7.13
CA ALA A 53 -21.23 1.99 -6.48
C ALA A 53 -20.16 1.09 -7.12
N PHE A 54 -19.26 0.53 -6.31
CA PHE A 54 -18.15 -0.31 -6.76
C PHE A 54 -18.63 -1.61 -7.41
N GLU A 55 -19.76 -2.15 -6.96
CA GLU A 55 -20.34 -3.40 -7.45
C GLU A 55 -20.75 -3.32 -8.94
N GLU A 56 -21.07 -2.13 -9.43
CA GLU A 56 -21.55 -1.84 -10.79
C GLU A 56 -20.64 -0.85 -11.55
N ILE A 57 -19.41 -0.69 -11.08
CA ILE A 57 -18.45 0.31 -11.58
C ILE A 57 -18.17 0.17 -13.08
N GLU A 58 -18.25 -1.04 -13.63
CA GLU A 58 -18.03 -1.33 -15.06
C GLU A 58 -19.02 -0.61 -15.97
N GLY A 59 -20.21 -0.28 -15.48
CA GLY A 59 -21.23 0.43 -16.26
C GLY A 59 -20.88 1.89 -16.53
N ALA A 60 -20.28 2.57 -15.55
CA ALA A 60 -19.84 3.95 -15.68
C ALA A 60 -18.39 4.07 -16.17
N TYR A 61 -17.54 3.09 -15.84
CA TYR A 61 -16.11 3.13 -16.05
C TYR A 61 -15.57 1.81 -16.60
N PRO A 62 -15.76 1.49 -17.90
CA PRO A 62 -15.36 0.20 -18.46
C PRO A 62 -13.86 -0.12 -18.27
N PRO A 63 -13.47 -1.36 -17.90
CA PRO A 63 -12.07 -1.75 -17.68
C PRO A 63 -11.18 -1.68 -18.95
N SER A 64 -11.79 -1.57 -20.13
CA SER A 64 -11.08 -1.30 -21.39
C SER A 64 -10.56 0.15 -21.49
N GLU A 65 -11.15 1.07 -20.73
CA GLU A 65 -10.86 2.51 -20.81
C GLU A 65 -10.29 3.10 -19.52
N PHE A 66 -10.65 2.52 -18.36
CA PHE A 66 -10.28 3.02 -17.04
C PHE A 66 -9.37 2.03 -16.31
N GLU A 67 -8.40 2.57 -15.58
CA GLU A 67 -7.66 1.84 -14.54
C GLU A 67 -8.27 2.18 -13.17
N LEU A 68 -8.03 1.32 -12.18
CA LEU A 68 -8.45 1.57 -10.80
C LEU A 68 -7.26 1.82 -9.88
N PHE A 69 -7.48 2.55 -8.79
CA PHE A 69 -6.56 2.57 -7.67
C PHE A 69 -7.33 2.34 -6.37
N VAL A 70 -7.01 1.29 -5.63
CA VAL A 70 -7.69 0.94 -4.37
C VAL A 70 -7.01 1.65 -3.20
N ALA A 71 -7.62 2.75 -2.76
CA ALA A 71 -7.11 3.67 -1.76
C ALA A 71 -7.70 3.40 -0.36
N ILE A 72 -7.46 2.22 0.18
CA ILE A 72 -7.92 1.82 1.52
C ILE A 72 -6.73 1.64 2.48
N PRO A 73 -6.77 2.22 3.69
CA PRO A 73 -5.64 2.15 4.62
C PRO A 73 -5.44 0.73 5.19
N ALA A 74 -4.60 0.58 6.22
CA ALA A 74 -4.29 -0.70 6.84
C ALA A 74 -5.45 -1.34 7.65
N SER A 75 -6.69 -0.92 7.44
CA SER A 75 -7.89 -1.46 8.10
C SER A 75 -7.92 -2.98 8.05
N GLN A 76 -8.12 -3.59 9.23
CA GLN A 76 -8.10 -5.05 9.41
C GLN A 76 -6.80 -5.70 8.89
N LEU A 77 -5.64 -5.08 9.17
CA LEU A 77 -4.34 -5.52 8.67
C LEU A 77 -4.33 -5.67 7.14
N ASN A 78 -4.64 -4.56 6.45
CA ASN A 78 -4.70 -4.45 4.98
C ASN A 78 -5.82 -5.28 4.30
N ARG A 79 -6.58 -6.12 5.03
CA ARG A 79 -7.53 -7.07 4.42
C ARG A 79 -8.65 -6.41 3.63
N VAL A 80 -9.12 -5.23 4.05
CA VAL A 80 -10.14 -4.50 3.28
C VAL A 80 -9.57 -4.04 1.94
N ARG A 81 -8.35 -3.48 1.93
CA ARG A 81 -7.65 -3.09 0.69
C ARG A 81 -7.40 -4.30 -0.20
N THR A 82 -6.90 -5.41 0.35
CA THR A 82 -6.64 -6.65 -0.39
C THR A 82 -7.91 -7.21 -1.04
N ARG A 83 -9.03 -7.28 -0.30
CA ARG A 83 -10.30 -7.77 -0.85
C ARG A 83 -10.75 -6.94 -2.04
N LEU A 84 -10.80 -5.62 -1.90
CA LEU A 84 -11.25 -4.71 -2.97
C LEU A 84 -10.29 -4.69 -4.16
N TYR A 85 -8.97 -4.80 -3.91
CA TYR A 85 -7.97 -4.98 -4.97
C TYR A 85 -8.22 -6.26 -5.77
N LEU A 86 -8.41 -7.40 -5.11
CA LEU A 86 -8.67 -8.67 -5.80
C LEU A 86 -10.02 -8.66 -6.54
N GLU A 87 -11.04 -8.02 -5.98
CA GLU A 87 -12.34 -7.84 -6.64
C GLU A 87 -12.22 -6.97 -7.90
N ALA A 88 -11.48 -5.86 -7.82
CA ALA A 88 -11.17 -5.02 -8.99
C ALA A 88 -10.44 -5.82 -10.09
N LYS A 89 -9.47 -6.67 -9.72
CA LYS A 89 -8.80 -7.58 -10.67
C LYS A 89 -9.80 -8.59 -11.27
N GLY A 90 -10.70 -9.15 -10.46
CA GLY A 90 -11.75 -10.06 -10.90
C GLY A 90 -12.74 -9.44 -11.89
N LYS A 91 -12.98 -8.13 -11.76
CA LYS A 91 -13.76 -7.30 -12.70
C LYS A 91 -12.99 -6.92 -13.98
N GLY A 92 -11.74 -7.35 -14.13
CA GLY A 92 -10.93 -7.17 -15.34
C GLY A 92 -10.10 -5.88 -15.37
N TYR A 93 -10.05 -5.12 -14.27
CA TYR A 93 -9.28 -3.86 -14.23
C TYR A 93 -7.77 -4.11 -14.09
N ARG A 94 -7.00 -3.20 -14.71
CA ARG A 94 -5.61 -2.94 -14.27
C ARG A 94 -5.65 -2.00 -13.09
N CYS A 95 -4.78 -2.23 -12.11
CA CYS A 95 -4.69 -1.36 -10.94
C CYS A 95 -3.44 -0.48 -11.04
N ALA A 96 -3.63 0.82 -11.11
CA ALA A 96 -2.57 1.80 -11.26
C ALA A 96 -1.64 1.77 -10.04
N THR A 97 -0.34 1.94 -10.30
CA THR A 97 0.65 2.19 -9.26
C THR A 97 1.05 3.66 -9.31
N TYR A 98 1.02 4.32 -8.15
CA TYR A 98 1.56 5.66 -7.97
C TYR A 98 2.96 5.56 -7.35
N ILE A 99 3.90 6.26 -7.97
CA ILE A 99 5.24 6.50 -7.44
C ILE A 99 5.45 8.00 -7.52
N SER A 100 5.71 8.64 -6.38
CA SER A 100 5.98 10.07 -6.33
C SER A 100 7.16 10.45 -7.21
N SER A 101 7.05 11.60 -7.90
CA SER A 101 8.18 12.18 -8.63
C SER A 101 9.35 12.58 -7.72
N HIS A 102 9.11 12.63 -6.41
CA HIS A 102 10.10 12.90 -5.37
C HIS A 102 10.60 11.63 -4.65
N ALA A 103 10.18 10.44 -5.09
CA ALA A 103 10.77 9.18 -4.65
C ALA A 103 11.97 8.81 -5.53
N PHE A 104 13.03 8.26 -4.92
CA PHE A 104 14.13 7.65 -5.63
C PHE A 104 13.88 6.15 -5.78
N VAL A 105 13.52 5.70 -6.99
CA VAL A 105 13.39 4.29 -7.33
C VAL A 105 14.44 3.88 -8.34
N TRP A 106 15.32 2.95 -7.97
CA TRP A 106 16.39 2.52 -8.86
C TRP A 106 15.83 1.83 -10.11
N ARG A 107 16.45 2.09 -11.27
CA ARG A 107 15.99 1.65 -12.61
C ARG A 107 15.74 0.14 -12.80
N ASN A 108 16.27 -0.70 -11.92
CA ASN A 108 16.12 -2.16 -11.97
C ASN A 108 15.40 -2.74 -10.75
N ALA A 109 14.87 -1.88 -9.87
CA ALA A 109 13.89 -2.29 -8.89
C ALA A 109 12.58 -2.60 -9.61
N LYS A 110 11.80 -3.52 -9.06
CA LYS A 110 10.48 -3.89 -9.57
C LYS A 110 9.42 -3.46 -8.57
N VAL A 111 8.32 -2.92 -9.08
CA VAL A 111 7.15 -2.54 -8.28
C VAL A 111 5.92 -3.14 -8.95
N GLY A 112 5.08 -3.82 -8.16
CA GLY A 112 3.81 -4.40 -8.63
C GLY A 112 2.72 -3.37 -8.92
N GLU A 113 1.50 -3.87 -9.12
CA GLU A 113 0.29 -3.07 -9.32
C GLU A 113 -0.30 -2.55 -8.01
N ASN A 114 -1.14 -1.52 -8.07
CA ASN A 114 -1.82 -0.92 -6.91
C ASN A 114 -0.91 -0.43 -5.77
N CYS A 115 0.35 -0.10 -6.07
CA CYS A 115 1.26 0.42 -5.06
C CYS A 115 1.08 1.93 -4.87
N PHE A 116 1.22 2.40 -3.64
CA PHE A 116 1.22 3.82 -3.30
C PHE A 116 2.56 4.17 -2.63
N ILE A 117 3.49 4.73 -3.41
CA ILE A 117 4.82 5.09 -2.94
C ILE A 117 4.93 6.63 -2.87
N PHE A 118 4.94 7.14 -1.64
CA PHE A 118 5.02 8.57 -1.33
C PHE A 118 6.43 9.13 -1.56
N GLU A 119 6.58 10.44 -1.38
CA GLU A 119 7.85 11.16 -1.48
C GLU A 119 8.94 10.64 -0.52
N ASP A 120 10.20 10.98 -0.82
CA ASP A 120 11.40 10.69 -0.01
C ASP A 120 11.69 9.19 0.23
N ASN A 121 10.98 8.29 -0.45
CA ASN A 121 11.32 6.87 -0.47
C ASN A 121 12.61 6.64 -1.26
N THR A 122 13.54 5.85 -0.71
CA THR A 122 14.75 5.36 -1.40
C THR A 122 14.63 3.86 -1.62
N VAL A 123 14.41 3.43 -2.86
CA VAL A 123 14.34 2.02 -3.27
C VAL A 123 15.60 1.66 -4.06
N GLN A 124 16.46 0.84 -3.45
CA GLN A 124 17.79 0.48 -3.95
C GLN A 124 17.78 -0.58 -5.08
N PRO A 125 18.93 -0.85 -5.73
CA PRO A 125 19.00 -1.84 -6.80
C PRO A 125 18.49 -3.23 -6.41
N PHE A 126 17.84 -3.89 -7.37
CA PHE A 126 17.35 -5.28 -7.26
C PHE A 126 16.28 -5.50 -6.18
N VAL A 127 15.68 -4.43 -5.65
CA VAL A 127 14.51 -4.55 -4.77
C VAL A 127 13.32 -5.05 -5.58
N GLU A 128 12.52 -5.91 -4.96
CA GLU A 128 11.22 -6.34 -5.48
C GLU A 128 10.13 -5.93 -4.49
N ILE A 129 9.25 -5.04 -4.92
CA ILE A 129 8.03 -4.66 -4.20
C ILE A 129 6.86 -5.34 -4.91
N GLY A 130 6.09 -6.10 -4.14
CA GLY A 130 4.90 -6.81 -4.58
C GLY A 130 3.75 -5.89 -4.99
N ASN A 131 2.57 -6.45 -5.10
CA ASN A 131 1.34 -5.73 -5.42
C ASN A 131 0.67 -5.16 -4.18
N ASN A 132 -0.10 -4.09 -4.35
CA ASN A 132 -0.96 -3.54 -3.31
C ASN A 132 -0.21 -3.09 -2.04
N VAL A 133 1.04 -2.65 -2.22
CA VAL A 133 1.92 -2.18 -1.14
C VAL A 133 1.79 -0.67 -0.98
N ILE A 134 1.66 -0.21 0.27
CA ILE A 134 1.74 1.21 0.61
C ILE A 134 3.07 1.48 1.29
N LEU A 135 3.84 2.42 0.74
CA LEU A 135 5.03 3.00 1.34
C LEU A 135 4.77 4.48 1.62
N TRP A 136 4.57 4.83 2.89
CA TRP A 136 4.52 6.23 3.32
C TRP A 136 5.87 6.92 3.15
N SER A 137 5.93 8.21 3.45
CA SER A 137 7.08 9.04 3.11
C SER A 137 8.37 8.65 3.85
N GLY A 138 9.50 8.81 3.17
CA GLY A 138 10.82 8.78 3.81
C GLY A 138 11.36 7.40 4.19
N ASN A 139 10.93 6.30 3.56
CA ASN A 139 11.49 4.97 3.84
C ASN A 139 12.79 4.71 3.08
N HIS A 140 13.58 3.79 3.63
CA HIS A 140 14.71 3.18 2.93
C HIS A 140 14.44 1.70 2.70
N ILE A 141 14.46 1.26 1.44
CA ILE A 141 14.37 -0.16 1.06
C ILE A 141 15.71 -0.59 0.44
N GLY A 142 16.51 -1.29 1.23
CA GLY A 142 17.87 -1.69 0.92
C GLY A 142 17.95 -2.75 -0.19
N HIS A 143 19.09 -2.80 -0.87
CA HIS A 143 19.29 -3.63 -2.06
C HIS A 143 18.91 -5.11 -1.86
N ARG A 144 18.36 -5.73 -2.91
CA ARG A 144 17.98 -7.16 -2.93
C ARG A 144 16.96 -7.56 -1.84
N SER A 145 16.29 -6.60 -1.22
CA SER A 145 15.19 -6.87 -0.31
C SER A 145 13.90 -7.09 -1.06
N VAL A 146 13.01 -7.88 -0.46
CA VAL A 146 11.68 -8.20 -1.00
C VAL A 146 10.62 -7.71 -0.03
N ILE A 147 9.72 -6.87 -0.52
CA ILE A 147 8.48 -6.50 0.17
C ILE A 147 7.36 -7.27 -0.52
N GLU A 148 6.74 -8.23 0.18
CA GLU A 148 5.67 -9.04 -0.41
C GLU A 148 4.36 -8.26 -0.53
N ASP A 149 3.36 -8.87 -1.17
CA ASP A 149 2.09 -8.24 -1.50
C ASP A 149 1.35 -7.74 -0.24
N ASN A 150 0.47 -6.76 -0.44
CA ASN A 150 -0.45 -6.26 0.58
C ASN A 150 0.21 -5.61 1.81
N CYS A 151 1.53 -5.43 1.82
CA CYS A 151 2.25 -4.81 2.93
C CYS A 151 1.89 -3.32 3.09
N PHE A 152 2.10 -2.82 4.31
CA PHE A 152 1.98 -1.40 4.61
C PHE A 152 3.19 -0.98 5.46
N LEU A 153 4.04 -0.13 4.89
CA LEU A 153 5.15 0.48 5.61
C LEU A 153 4.78 1.94 5.87
N SER A 154 4.68 2.29 7.15
CA SER A 154 4.46 3.66 7.60
C SER A 154 5.72 4.51 7.39
N SER A 155 5.71 5.78 7.77
CA SER A 155 6.79 6.71 7.46
C SER A 155 8.09 6.36 8.19
N HIS A 156 9.21 6.67 7.54
CA HIS A 156 10.57 6.54 8.11
C HIS A 156 10.96 5.13 8.55
N VAL A 157 10.44 4.10 7.89
CA VAL A 157 10.90 2.72 8.06
C VAL A 157 12.22 2.52 7.32
N VAL A 158 13.19 1.88 8.00
CA VAL A 158 14.46 1.47 7.40
C VAL A 158 14.47 -0.05 7.25
N VAL A 159 14.38 -0.54 6.02
CA VAL A 159 14.63 -1.92 5.64
C VAL A 159 16.04 -2.03 5.07
N SER A 160 16.95 -2.74 5.76
CA SER A 160 18.32 -2.96 5.27
C SER A 160 18.36 -3.89 4.04
N GLY A 161 19.56 -4.24 3.58
CA GLY A 161 19.74 -5.15 2.45
C GLY A 161 19.30 -6.58 2.76
N TYR A 162 18.99 -7.34 1.70
CA TYR A 162 18.68 -8.77 1.76
C TYR A 162 17.54 -9.17 2.71
N CYS A 163 16.63 -8.25 3.02
CA CYS A 163 15.50 -8.51 3.91
C CYS A 163 14.32 -9.09 3.13
N ARG A 164 13.41 -9.75 3.85
CA ARG A 164 12.11 -10.15 3.31
C ARG A 164 11.01 -9.77 4.29
N ILE A 165 10.05 -8.98 3.82
CA ILE A 165 8.86 -8.58 4.60
C ILE A 165 7.69 -9.39 4.06
N GLY A 166 7.16 -10.29 4.89
CA GLY A 166 6.10 -11.22 4.51
C GLY A 166 4.77 -10.55 4.22
N GLU A 167 3.96 -11.19 3.37
CA GLU A 167 2.68 -10.67 2.89
C GLU A 167 1.78 -10.10 3.99
N SER A 168 1.04 -9.02 3.67
CA SER A 168 0.06 -8.37 4.55
C SER A 168 0.64 -7.80 5.86
N THR A 169 1.96 -7.73 6.00
CA THR A 169 2.61 -7.19 7.20
C THR A 169 2.47 -5.66 7.27
N PHE A 170 2.20 -5.16 8.47
CA PHE A 170 2.25 -3.74 8.80
C PHE A 170 3.55 -3.41 9.53
N ILE A 171 4.28 -2.41 9.05
CA ILE A 171 5.47 -1.87 9.69
C ILE A 171 5.19 -0.43 10.15
N GLY A 172 5.24 -0.22 11.46
CA GLY A 172 4.95 1.06 12.10
C GLY A 172 6.05 2.11 11.92
N VAL A 173 5.67 3.36 12.20
CA VAL A 173 6.51 4.56 12.04
C VAL A 173 7.88 4.35 12.68
N ASN A 174 8.94 4.69 11.96
CA ASN A 174 10.30 4.70 12.48
C ASN A 174 10.82 3.32 12.96
N ALA A 175 10.25 2.21 12.47
CA ALA A 175 10.81 0.87 12.71
C ALA A 175 12.07 0.62 11.85
N THR A 176 13.01 -0.17 12.40
CA THR A 176 14.28 -0.49 11.75
C THR A 176 14.44 -2.01 11.63
N ILE A 177 14.76 -2.49 10.42
CA ILE A 177 14.96 -3.90 10.08
C ILE A 177 16.42 -4.08 9.64
N ASN A 178 17.18 -4.86 10.40
CA ASN A 178 18.61 -5.12 10.12
C ASN A 178 18.82 -5.99 8.89
N ASP A 179 20.04 -5.94 8.35
CA ASP A 179 20.46 -6.72 7.17
C ASP A 179 20.11 -8.21 7.34
N ARG A 180 19.58 -8.82 6.28
CA ARG A 180 19.23 -10.26 6.19
C ARG A 180 18.16 -10.73 7.16
N VAL A 181 17.27 -9.85 7.61
CA VAL A 181 16.10 -10.25 8.41
C VAL A 181 14.94 -10.67 7.53
N THR A 182 14.31 -11.79 7.89
CA THR A 182 13.01 -12.21 7.37
C THR A 182 11.91 -12.01 8.40
N ILE A 183 10.81 -11.38 8.00
CA ILE A 183 9.58 -11.21 8.80
C ILE A 183 8.49 -12.09 8.18
N ALA A 184 7.88 -12.95 8.98
CA ALA A 184 6.75 -13.80 8.61
C ALA A 184 5.53 -12.95 8.19
N PRO A 185 4.59 -13.49 7.39
CA PRO A 185 3.41 -12.77 6.96
C PRO A 185 2.47 -12.41 8.12
N ASP A 186 1.53 -11.51 7.84
CA ASP A 186 0.48 -11.08 8.76
C ASP A 186 1.01 -10.53 10.09
N CYS A 187 2.21 -9.94 10.08
CA CYS A 187 2.80 -9.39 11.30
C CYS A 187 2.46 -7.89 11.47
N VAL A 188 2.52 -7.43 12.72
CA VAL A 188 2.54 -6.00 13.07
C VAL A 188 3.85 -5.71 13.77
N VAL A 189 4.72 -4.93 13.13
CA VAL A 189 5.90 -4.36 13.76
C VAL A 189 5.52 -2.97 14.27
N ALA A 190 5.48 -2.79 15.59
CA ALA A 190 5.08 -1.53 16.20
C ALA A 190 6.08 -0.40 15.87
N SER A 191 5.64 0.84 16.02
CA SER A 191 6.49 2.02 15.80
C SER A 191 7.76 1.97 16.66
N GLY A 192 8.89 2.42 16.10
CA GLY A 192 10.19 2.46 16.77
C GLY A 192 10.82 1.10 17.07
N THR A 193 10.27 0.00 16.54
CA THR A 193 10.79 -1.35 16.80
C THR A 193 12.09 -1.61 16.06
N LEU A 194 13.09 -2.17 16.75
CA LEU A 194 14.36 -2.62 16.15
C LEU A 194 14.31 -4.14 15.92
N VAL A 195 14.07 -4.55 14.69
CA VAL A 195 14.09 -5.95 14.27
C VAL A 195 15.52 -6.35 13.90
N ASN A 196 16.22 -6.96 14.85
CA ASN A 196 17.61 -7.38 14.68
C ASN A 196 17.80 -8.89 14.43
N LYS A 197 16.70 -9.65 14.35
CA LYS A 197 16.65 -11.10 14.08
C LYS A 197 15.35 -11.43 13.35
N ASP A 198 15.32 -12.58 12.67
CA ASP A 198 14.12 -13.08 12.00
C ASP A 198 12.91 -13.14 12.94
N LEU A 199 11.76 -12.73 12.42
CA LEU A 199 10.46 -12.83 13.08
C LEU A 199 9.69 -13.97 12.42
N LYS A 200 9.79 -15.17 12.97
CA LYS A 200 9.39 -16.40 12.27
C LYS A 200 7.91 -16.79 12.45
N GLU A 201 7.25 -16.27 13.47
CA GLU A 201 5.85 -16.58 13.73
C GLU A 201 4.94 -15.58 13.00
N PRO A 202 4.02 -16.05 12.13
CA PRO A 202 3.03 -15.20 11.49
C PRO A 202 1.97 -14.74 12.48
N GLU A 203 1.17 -13.74 12.09
CA GLU A 203 0.06 -13.22 12.90
C GLU A 203 0.50 -12.69 14.29
N ARG A 204 1.75 -12.23 14.40
CA ARG A 204 2.32 -11.72 15.65
C ARG A 204 2.53 -10.22 15.63
N ILE A 205 2.43 -9.64 16.82
CA ILE A 205 2.78 -8.24 17.07
C ILE A 205 4.17 -8.23 17.71
N TYR A 206 5.07 -7.43 17.15
CA TYR A 206 6.43 -7.25 17.66
C TYR A 206 6.65 -5.78 18.05
N TYR A 207 7.35 -5.55 19.14
CA TYR A 207 7.60 -4.20 19.68
C TYR A 207 8.96 -4.10 20.37
N GLY A 208 9.45 -2.87 20.53
CA GLY A 208 10.65 -2.57 21.33
C GLY A 208 11.97 -2.68 20.57
N ALA A 209 13.06 -2.39 21.27
CA ALA A 209 14.41 -2.44 20.73
C ALA A 209 15.34 -3.17 21.73
N PRO A 210 15.70 -4.45 21.48
CA PRO A 210 15.35 -5.26 20.31
C PRO A 210 13.87 -5.69 20.29
N ALA A 211 13.39 -6.09 19.11
CA ALA A 211 12.03 -6.56 18.90
C ALA A 211 11.70 -7.78 19.78
N GLN A 212 10.55 -7.71 20.45
CA GLN A 212 9.97 -8.78 21.26
C GLN A 212 8.53 -9.03 20.81
N GLN A 213 8.13 -10.31 20.82
CA GLN A 213 6.75 -10.70 20.53
C GLN A 213 5.83 -10.30 21.69
N LEU A 214 4.70 -9.67 21.38
CA LEU A 214 3.63 -9.42 22.34
C LEU A 214 2.87 -10.73 22.60
N PRO A 215 2.86 -11.26 23.83
CA PRO A 215 2.22 -12.53 24.12
C PRO A 215 0.69 -12.41 24.06
N LYS A 216 0.03 -13.52 23.67
CA LYS A 216 -1.44 -13.71 23.73
C LYS A 216 -2.28 -12.76 22.86
N LYS A 217 -1.68 -11.99 21.95
CA LYS A 217 -2.41 -11.12 21.02
C LYS A 217 -2.00 -11.40 19.58
N SER A 218 -3.00 -11.69 18.74
CA SER A 218 -2.80 -11.81 17.29
C SER A 218 -2.76 -10.43 16.63
N ALA A 219 -1.89 -10.28 15.64
CA ALA A 219 -1.83 -9.13 14.74
C ALA A 219 -3.16 -8.88 14.02
N LEU A 220 -3.92 -9.93 13.72
CA LEU A 220 -5.22 -9.84 13.03
C LEU A 220 -6.28 -9.09 13.86
N ASN A 221 -6.07 -8.98 15.17
CA ASN A 221 -6.98 -8.30 16.09
C ASN A 221 -6.56 -6.85 16.38
N VAL A 222 -5.52 -6.33 15.70
CA VAL A 222 -5.11 -4.93 15.84
C VAL A 222 -6.10 -4.03 15.10
N LYS A 223 -6.54 -2.97 15.79
CA LYS A 223 -7.28 -1.87 15.16
C LYS A 223 -6.28 -0.78 14.83
N PHE A 224 -6.29 -0.34 13.57
CA PHE A 224 -5.51 0.76 13.04
C PHE A 224 -6.37 2.00 12.94
#